data_AF-F8PG66-F1
#
_entry.id   AF-F8PG66-F1
#
_cell.length_a   1.000
_cell.length_b   1.000
_cell.length_c   1.000
_cell.angle_alpha   90.00
_cell.angle_beta   90.00
_cell.angle_gamma   90.00
#
_symmetry.space_group_name_H-M   'P 1'
#
loop_
_entity.id
_entity.type
_entity.pdbx_description
1 polymer ?
#
loop_
_entity_poly.entity_id
_entity_poly.type
_entity_poly.pdbx_seq_one_letter_code
_entity_poly.pdbx_strand_id
1 'polypeptide(L)'
;IGILYDIMCQPHCNCMKWGFLKDHLPRMVFIVSVFHAYGHQWPSQIIYYPRIYQDFGLTDGEGCERFWSSVKKLIPSLRVS
;
A
#
# COMPACT_ATOMS: atom_id res chain seq x y z
N ILE A 1 9.18 -5.86 7.66
CA ILE A 1 7.92 -6.21 6.96
C ILE A 1 7.49 -4.97 6.19
N GLY A 2 7.39 -5.03 4.87
CA GLY A 2 6.88 -3.89 4.11
C GLY A 2 5.41 -4.06 3.76
N ILE A 3 4.67 -2.96 3.83
CA ILE A 3 3.23 -2.88 3.61
C ILE A 3 3.03 -1.89 2.46
N LEU A 4 2.41 -2.37 1.39
CA LEU A 4 2.07 -1.56 0.23
C LEU A 4 0.55 -1.41 0.16
N TYR A 5 0.08 -0.16 0.13
CA TYR A 5 -1.34 0.16 0.05
C TYR A 5 -1.56 1.53 -0.58
N ASP A 6 -2.69 1.70 -1.27
CA ASP A 6 -3.04 2.89 -2.04
C ASP A 6 -2.99 4.16 -1.21
N ILE A 7 -3.30 4.08 0.09
CA ILE A 7 -3.41 5.23 1.00
C ILE A 7 -2.54 5.02 2.25
N MET A 8 -1.37 4.39 2.10
CA MET A 8 -0.51 4.02 3.25
C MET A 8 -0.08 5.21 4.14
N CYS A 9 -0.12 6.44 3.62
CA CYS A 9 0.12 7.65 4.38
C CYS A 9 -0.85 7.82 5.57
N GLN A 10 -2.11 7.39 5.45
CA GLN A 10 -3.11 7.53 6.51
C GLN A 10 -2.91 6.52 7.65
N PRO A 11 -2.77 5.20 7.40
CA PRO A 11 -2.49 4.24 8.47
C PRO A 11 -1.18 4.54 9.20
N HIS A 12 -0.11 4.93 8.50
CA HIS A 12 1.15 5.28 9.14
C HIS A 12 0.99 6.48 10.08
N CYS A 13 0.37 7.56 9.62
CA CYS A 13 0.05 8.73 10.45
C CYS A 13 -0.82 8.35 11.66
N ASN A 14 -1.83 7.50 11.47
CA ASN A 14 -2.69 7.04 12.56
C ASN A 14 -1.94 6.21 13.59
N CYS A 15 -1.03 5.32 13.16
CA CYS A 15 -0.23 4.54 14.09
C CYS A 15 0.70 5.43 14.92
N MET A 16 1.32 6.44 14.30
CA MET A 16 2.16 7.41 14.99
C MET A 16 1.36 8.29 15.96
N LYS A 17 0.18 8.76 15.55
CA LYS A 17 -0.66 9.67 16.35
C LYS A 17 -1.31 8.99 17.54
N TRP A 18 -1.87 7.81 17.33
CA TRP A 18 -2.68 7.11 18.34
C TRP A 18 -1.92 6.01 19.06
N GLY A 19 -0.71 5.69 18.60
CA GLY A 19 0.09 4.66 19.21
C GLY A 19 -0.38 3.24 18.89
N PHE A 20 -1.00 3.03 17.74
CA PHE A 20 -1.29 1.68 17.27
C PHE A 20 -0.01 0.98 16.87
N LEU A 21 0.08 -0.33 17.14
CA LEU A 21 1.18 -1.19 16.73
C LEU A 21 2.58 -0.70 17.17
N LYS A 22 2.69 0.06 18.27
CA LYS A 22 3.97 0.66 18.74
C LYS A 22 5.14 -0.33 18.76
N ASP A 23 4.91 -1.53 19.29
CA ASP A 23 5.95 -2.56 19.43
C ASP A 23 6.39 -3.14 18.08
N HIS A 24 5.58 -2.96 17.04
CA HIS A 24 5.80 -3.49 15.69
C HIS A 24 6.21 -2.43 14.68
N LEU A 25 5.87 -1.16 14.89
CA LEU A 25 6.19 -0.04 13.98
C LEU A 25 7.66 0.02 13.58
N PRO A 26 8.65 -0.18 14.46
CA PRO A 26 10.07 -0.15 14.08
C PRO A 26 10.47 -1.22 13.06
N ARG A 27 9.64 -2.26 12.88
CA ARG A 27 9.88 -3.38 11.96
C ARG A 27 9.03 -3.27 10.68
N MET A 28 8.21 -2.22 10.57
CA MET A 28 7.30 -1.98 9.45
C MET A 28 7.85 -0.92 8.50
N VAL A 29 7.69 -1.14 7.21
CA VAL A 29 7.98 -0.17 6.15
C VAL A 29 6.68 0.12 5.43
N PHE A 30 6.33 1.40 5.30
CA PHE A 30 5.07 1.84 4.71
C PHE A 30 5.32 2.42 3.33
N ILE A 31 4.62 1.92 2.32
CA ILE A 31 4.86 2.26 0.93
C ILE A 31 3.52 2.45 0.21
N VAL A 32 3.45 3.40 -0.71
CA VAL A 32 2.29 3.64 -1.58
C VAL A 32 2.61 3.14 -2.98
N SER A 33 1.64 2.58 -3.71
CA SER A 33 1.85 2.20 -5.12
C SER A 33 2.32 3.40 -5.95
N VAL A 34 3.05 3.14 -7.04
CA VAL A 34 3.64 4.22 -7.87
C VAL A 34 2.56 5.17 -8.39
N PHE A 35 1.43 4.65 -8.86
CA PHE A 35 0.35 5.48 -9.39
C PHE A 35 -0.41 6.19 -8.28
N HIS A 36 -0.65 5.51 -7.15
CA HIS A 36 -1.38 6.10 -6.04
C HIS A 36 -0.59 7.22 -5.37
N ALA A 37 0.75 7.18 -5.34
CA ALA A 37 1.57 8.24 -4.78
C ALA A 37 1.28 9.62 -5.39
N TYR A 38 1.05 9.68 -6.71
CA TYR A 38 0.70 10.92 -7.42
C TYR A 38 -0.73 11.41 -7.15
N GLY A 39 -1.63 10.53 -6.70
CA GLY A 39 -2.97 10.90 -6.27
C GLY A 39 -3.03 11.54 -4.87
N HIS A 40 -1.92 11.50 -4.13
CA HIS A 40 -1.82 12.05 -2.77
C HIS A 40 -1.09 13.39 -2.70
N GLN A 41 -1.10 13.97 -1.50
CA GLN A 41 -0.31 15.16 -1.15
C GLN A 41 1.18 14.93 -1.45
N TRP A 42 1.88 15.99 -1.86
CA TRP A 42 3.31 15.98 -2.20
C TRP A 42 4.22 15.20 -1.23
N PRO A 43 4.06 15.28 0.12
CA PRO A 43 4.88 14.50 1.04
C PRO A 43 4.80 12.99 0.81
N SER A 44 3.64 12.49 0.36
CA SER A 44 3.46 11.06 0.10
C SER A 44 4.28 10.58 -1.10
N GLN A 45 4.49 11.46 -2.09
CA GLN A 45 5.32 11.17 -3.27
C GLN A 45 6.80 11.03 -2.92
N ILE A 46 7.24 11.59 -1.80
CA ILE A 46 8.66 11.56 -1.40
C ILE A 46 8.88 10.53 -0.31
N ILE A 47 8.02 10.49 0.71
CA ILE A 47 8.19 9.67 1.91
C ILE A 47 7.83 8.21 1.64
N TYR A 48 6.81 7.95 0.82
CA TYR A 48 6.26 6.59 0.65
C TYR A 48 6.51 6.00 -0.74
N TYR A 49 7.42 6.58 -1.52
CA TYR A 49 7.66 6.15 -2.89
C TYR A 49 8.35 4.78 -2.95
N PRO A 50 7.91 3.83 -3.78
CA PRO A 50 8.51 2.50 -3.82
C PRO A 50 10.00 2.50 -4.17
N ARG A 51 10.44 3.42 -5.04
CA ARG A 51 11.83 3.46 -5.52
C ARG A 51 12.85 3.94 -4.50
N ILE A 52 12.42 4.53 -3.38
CA ILE A 52 13.34 4.91 -2.30
C ILE A 52 13.67 3.73 -1.37
N TYR A 53 12.93 2.62 -1.46
CA TYR A 53 13.15 1.44 -0.63
C TYR A 53 13.76 0.30 -1.45
N GLN A 54 14.94 -0.14 -1.03
CA GLN A 54 15.57 -1.37 -1.51
C GLN A 54 14.58 -2.53 -1.28
N ASP A 55 14.39 -3.39 -2.28
CA ASP A 55 13.39 -4.48 -2.36
C ASP A 55 11.98 -4.10 -2.85
N PHE A 56 11.55 -2.84 -2.75
CA PHE A 56 10.28 -2.36 -3.31
C PHE A 56 10.43 -1.61 -4.63
N GLY A 57 11.61 -1.10 -4.92
CA GLY A 57 11.85 -0.29 -6.12
C GLY A 57 11.62 -1.00 -7.47
N LEU A 58 11.46 -2.33 -7.46
CA LEU A 58 11.18 -3.14 -8.66
C LEU A 58 9.69 -3.46 -8.84
N THR A 59 8.83 -3.11 -7.89
CA THR A 59 7.37 -3.28 -8.02
C THR A 59 6.69 -1.92 -8.16
N ASP A 60 5.65 -1.86 -8.99
CA ASP A 60 4.76 -0.70 -9.05
C ASP A 60 3.66 -0.74 -7.97
N GLY A 61 3.51 -1.88 -7.30
CA GLY A 61 2.52 -2.09 -6.25
C GLY A 61 1.13 -2.48 -6.75
N GLU A 62 0.92 -2.72 -8.05
CA GLU A 62 -0.40 -2.92 -8.67
C GLU A 62 -0.76 -4.41 -8.88
N GLY A 63 -0.03 -5.31 -8.23
CA GLY A 63 -0.15 -6.75 -8.47
C GLY A 63 -1.53 -7.30 -8.07
N CYS A 64 -2.07 -6.83 -6.94
CA CYS A 64 -3.37 -7.27 -6.45
C CYS A 64 -4.50 -6.78 -7.34
N GLU A 65 -4.44 -5.54 -7.81
CA GLU A 65 -5.40 -4.87 -8.68
C GLU A 65 -5.41 -5.55 -10.06
N ARG A 66 -4.23 -5.88 -10.60
CA ARG A 66 -4.10 -6.64 -11.85
C ARG A 66 -4.67 -8.03 -11.72
N PHE A 67 -4.31 -8.74 -10.66
CA PHE A 67 -4.83 -10.09 -10.41
C PHE A 67 -6.35 -10.05 -10.26
N TRP A 68 -6.86 -9.16 -9.41
CA TRP A 68 -8.30 -8.94 -9.23
C TRP A 68 -8.98 -8.64 -10.56
N SER A 69 -8.43 -7.73 -11.37
CA SER A 69 -8.97 -7.38 -12.69
C SER A 69 -9.04 -8.59 -13.62
N SER A 70 -8.07 -9.52 -13.55
CA SER A 70 -8.05 -10.75 -14.34
C SER A 70 -9.12 -11.75 -13.91
N VAL A 71 -9.39 -11.87 -12.60
CA VAL A 71 -10.34 -12.85 -12.04
C VAL A 71 -11.72 -12.29 -11.79
N LYS A 72 -11.96 -10.98 -11.92
CA LYS A 72 -13.23 -10.32 -11.56
C LYS A 72 -14.46 -10.92 -12.22
N LYS A 73 -14.31 -11.53 -13.41
CA LYS A 73 -15.38 -12.21 -14.15
C LYS A 73 -15.93 -13.45 -13.42
N LEU A 74 -15.15 -14.03 -12.50
CA LEU A 74 -15.54 -15.20 -11.70
C LEU A 74 -16.33 -14.82 -10.44
N ILE A 75 -16.30 -13.55 -10.03
CA ILE A 75 -16.97 -13.08 -8.81
C ILE A 75 -18.48 -13.38 -8.83
N PRO A 76 -19.24 -13.10 -9.90
CA PRO A 76 -20.68 -13.34 -9.91
C PRO A 76 -21.06 -14.81 -9.72
N SER A 77 -20.31 -15.74 -10.34
CA SER A 77 -20.61 -17.18 -10.27
C SER A 77 -20.21 -17.83 -8.95
N LEU A 78 -19.33 -17.17 -8.18
CA LEU A 78 -18.86 -17.66 -6.88
C LEU A 78 -19.53 -16.95 -5.70
N ARG A 79 -20.40 -15.97 -5.96
CA ARG A 79 -21.13 -15.25 -4.91
C ARG A 79 -22.26 -16.14 -4.38
N VAL A 80 -22.12 -16.58 -3.14
CA VAL A 80 -23.20 -17.26 -2.40
C VAL A 80 -24.05 -16.18 -1.72
N SER A 81 -25.36 -16.23 -1.94
CA SER A 81 -26.36 -15.34 -1.32
C SER A 81 -26.76 -15.81 0.07
#